data_AF-A0A127ERJ5-F1
#
_entry.id   AF-A0A127ERJ5-F1
#
_cell.length_a   1.000
_cell.length_b   1.000
_cell.length_c   1.000
_cell.angle_alpha   90.00
_cell.angle_beta   90.00
_cell.angle_gamma   90.00
#
_symmetry.space_group_name_H-M   'P 1'
#
loop_
_entity.id
_entity.type
_entity.pdbx_description
1 polymer ?
#
loop_
_entity_poly.entity_id
_entity_poly.type
_entity_poly.pdbx_seq_one_letter_code
_entity_poly.pdbx_strand_id
1 'polypeptide(L)'
;MFRTRITTVAAVLLSATIIAVPALAQTAAPAPEPKKSRLTLTREKIKEMRAKWKANRPKLKACRAEVKKKGLTGDDRWFFISGCMEKA
;
A
#
# COMPACT_ATOMS: atom_id res chain seq x y z
N MET A 1 -7.50 28.11 -12.74
CA MET A 1 -7.52 26.91 -13.62
C MET A 1 -6.66 25.84 -12.93
N PHE A 2 -7.14 24.90 -12.13
CA PHE A 2 -7.81 23.63 -12.47
C PHE A 2 -8.30 22.97 -11.15
N ARG A 3 -9.19 23.62 -10.40
CA ARG A 3 -9.58 23.14 -9.06
C ARG A 3 -11.08 22.95 -8.84
N THR A 4 -11.90 23.03 -9.90
CA THR A 4 -13.35 23.16 -9.70
C THR A 4 -14.22 22.50 -10.78
N ARG A 5 -13.70 21.53 -11.55
CA ARG A 5 -14.43 20.94 -12.70
C ARG A 5 -14.35 19.41 -12.79
N ILE A 6 -14.58 18.67 -11.70
CA ILE A 6 -14.74 17.18 -11.80
C ILE A 6 -15.91 16.67 -10.94
N THR A 7 -16.67 17.54 -10.28
CA THR A 7 -18.03 17.21 -9.83
C THR A 7 -18.96 17.34 -11.04
N THR A 8 -19.45 16.19 -11.55
CA THR A 8 -20.60 15.92 -12.46
C THR A 8 -20.22 15.11 -13.70
N VAL A 9 -20.12 13.78 -13.56
CA VAL A 9 -20.59 12.83 -14.59
C VAL A 9 -21.20 11.63 -13.86
N ALA A 10 -22.45 11.80 -13.43
CA ALA A 10 -23.33 10.69 -13.08
C ALA A 10 -24.29 10.49 -14.27
N ALA A 11 -24.07 9.42 -15.02
CA ALA A 11 -24.99 8.82 -15.99
C ALA A 11 -24.35 7.46 -16.34
N VAL A 12 -24.44 6.46 -15.46
CA VAL A 12 -25.55 5.49 -15.41
C VAL A 12 -25.97 5.04 -16.81
N LEU A 13 -25.19 4.12 -17.39
CA LEU A 13 -25.66 3.26 -18.47
C LEU A 13 -26.25 2.00 -17.83
N LEU A 14 -27.58 2.01 -17.70
CA LEU A 14 -28.41 0.83 -17.46
C LEU A 14 -28.51 0.04 -18.77
N SER A 15 -27.81 -1.08 -18.87
CA SER A 15 -28.18 -2.17 -19.78
C SER A 15 -28.44 -3.42 -18.96
N ALA A 16 -29.72 -3.77 -18.89
CA ALA A 16 -30.22 -4.98 -18.29
C ALA A 16 -29.72 -6.22 -19.04
N THR A 17 -29.21 -7.21 -18.33
CA THR A 17 -29.39 -8.62 -18.72
C THR A 17 -29.34 -9.49 -17.48
N ILE A 18 -30.46 -10.16 -17.26
CA ILE A 18 -30.80 -11.06 -16.18
C ILE A 18 -30.14 -12.40 -16.45
N ILE A 19 -29.34 -12.93 -15.53
CA ILE A 19 -29.32 -14.38 -15.25
C ILE A 19 -29.21 -14.55 -13.73
N ALA A 20 -30.34 -14.91 -13.12
CA ALA A 20 -30.37 -15.53 -11.81
C ALA A 20 -29.69 -16.92 -11.92
N VAL A 21 -28.66 -17.15 -11.10
CA VAL A 21 -28.12 -18.49 -10.87
C VAL A 21 -28.29 -18.77 -9.37
N PRO A 22 -28.95 -19.88 -8.99
CA PRO A 22 -29.50 -20.10 -7.67
C PRO A 22 -28.44 -20.45 -6.63
N ALA A 23 -28.77 -20.15 -5.38
CA ALA A 23 -28.12 -20.71 -4.21
C ALA A 23 -28.23 -22.24 -4.20
N LEU A 24 -27.09 -22.93 -4.14
CA LEU A 24 -26.97 -24.18 -3.43
C LEU A 24 -25.77 -24.07 -2.48
N ALA A 25 -26.07 -24.11 -1.19
CA ALA A 25 -25.10 -24.25 -0.13
C ALA A 25 -24.37 -25.60 -0.25
N GLN A 26 -23.08 -25.59 0.11
CA GLN A 26 -22.24 -26.65 0.72
C GLN A 26 -20.79 -26.17 0.52
N THR A 27 -19.93 -25.94 1.51
CA THR A 27 -19.68 -26.71 2.72
C THR A 27 -18.94 -25.83 3.74
N ALA A 28 -19.15 -26.10 5.03
CA ALA A 28 -18.43 -25.50 6.14
C ALA A 28 -16.97 -26.00 6.26
N ALA A 29 -16.07 -25.08 6.63
CA ALA A 29 -14.77 -25.23 7.32
C ALA A 29 -13.63 -26.04 6.65
N PRO A 30 -12.34 -25.72 6.91
CA PRO A 30 -11.80 -24.74 7.86
C PRO A 30 -11.28 -23.47 7.17
N ALA A 31 -11.52 -22.32 7.80
CA ALA A 31 -10.74 -21.12 7.53
C ALA A 31 -9.27 -21.42 7.91
N PRO A 32 -8.30 -21.31 6.98
CA PRO A 32 -6.92 -21.36 7.38
C PRO A 32 -6.57 -20.03 8.07
N GLU A 33 -6.17 -20.18 9.33
CA GLU A 33 -5.38 -19.26 10.14
C GLU A 33 -4.17 -18.65 9.37
N PRO A 34 -3.55 -17.59 9.91
CA PRO A 34 -3.04 -16.45 9.16
C PRO A 34 -1.86 -16.85 8.28
N LYS A 35 -1.99 -16.58 6.98
CA LYS A 35 -0.94 -16.77 5.98
C LYS A 35 0.27 -15.88 6.29
N LYS A 36 1.17 -16.34 7.18
CA LYS A 36 2.55 -15.86 7.34
C LYS A 36 3.43 -16.31 6.16
N SER A 37 2.95 -16.09 4.93
CA SER A 37 3.60 -16.61 3.73
C SER A 37 3.64 -15.60 2.58
N ARG A 38 3.20 -14.35 2.79
CA ARG A 38 3.43 -13.24 1.86
C ARG A 38 4.61 -12.39 2.33
N LEU A 39 5.80 -12.99 2.33
CA LEU A 39 7.07 -12.34 2.70
C LEU A 39 7.69 -11.49 1.58
N THR A 40 6.88 -11.00 0.64
CA THR A 40 7.28 -9.97 -0.32
C THR A 40 6.56 -8.67 0.02
N LEU A 41 7.25 -7.84 0.81
CA LEU A 41 6.99 -6.40 1.02
C LEU A 41 5.49 -6.03 1.09
N THR A 42 4.71 -6.70 1.95
CA THR A 42 3.29 -6.37 2.11
C THR A 42 3.15 -4.92 2.53
N ARG A 43 2.11 -4.26 2.01
CA ARG A 43 1.80 -2.85 2.31
C ARG A 43 1.76 -2.56 3.81
N GLU A 44 1.44 -3.58 4.61
CA GLU A 44 1.43 -3.56 6.08
C GLU A 44 2.84 -3.46 6.66
N LYS A 45 3.80 -4.28 6.21
CA LYS A 45 5.19 -4.22 6.67
C LYS A 45 5.84 -2.87 6.35
N ILE A 46 5.54 -2.31 5.18
CA ILE A 46 5.99 -0.96 4.80
C ILE A 46 5.44 0.10 5.76
N LYS A 47 4.16 -0.02 6.16
CA LYS A 47 3.52 0.92 7.10
C LYS A 47 4.13 0.80 8.49
N GLU A 48 4.33 -0.42 8.98
CA GLU A 48 4.98 -0.71 10.27
C GLU A 48 6.40 -0.14 10.31
N MET A 49 7.22 -0.40 9.28
CA MET A 49 8.59 0.12 9.20
C MET A 49 8.62 1.65 9.17
N ARG A 50 7.72 2.30 8.42
CA ARG A 50 7.60 3.78 8.45
C ARG A 50 7.22 4.30 9.82
N ALA A 51 6.32 3.62 10.52
CA ALA A 51 5.92 4.01 11.87
C ALA A 51 7.12 3.91 12.82
N LYS A 52 7.88 2.81 12.77
CA LYS A 52 9.12 2.64 13.53
C LYS A 52 10.15 3.72 13.19
N TRP A 53 10.33 4.07 11.92
CA TRP A 53 11.26 5.13 11.53
C TRP A 53 10.84 6.52 12.00
N LYS A 54 9.54 6.79 12.12
CA LYS A 54 9.03 8.06 12.67
C LYS A 54 9.42 8.25 14.13
N ALA A 55 9.66 7.18 14.89
CA ALA A 55 10.18 7.29 16.25
C ALA A 55 11.56 7.96 16.29
N ASN A 56 12.39 7.75 15.26
CA ASN A 56 13.70 8.39 15.11
C ASN A 56 13.70 9.44 13.98
N ARG A 57 12.91 10.50 14.16
CA ARG A 57 12.80 11.62 13.21
C ARG A 57 14.15 12.23 12.78
N PRO A 58 15.13 12.50 13.67
CA PRO A 58 16.38 13.15 13.24
C PRO A 58 17.17 12.28 12.25
N LYS A 59 17.32 10.98 12.52
CA LYS A 59 17.98 10.03 11.62
C LYS A 59 17.24 9.90 10.29
N LEU A 60 15.91 9.80 10.33
CA LEU A 60 15.09 9.72 9.12
C LEU A 60 15.25 10.96 8.23
N LYS A 61 15.40 12.16 8.82
CA LYS A 61 15.65 13.40 8.07
C LYS A 61 17.01 13.36 7.37
N ALA A 62 18.06 12.90 8.06
CA ALA A 62 19.39 12.72 7.48
C ALA A 62 19.38 11.72 6.31
N CYS A 63 18.78 10.54 6.51
CA CYS A 63 18.64 9.53 5.45
C CYS A 63 17.92 10.08 4.21
N ARG A 64 16.85 10.86 4.38
CA ARG A 64 16.12 11.49 3.27
C ARG A 64 16.92 12.58 2.55
N ALA A 65 17.81 13.28 3.25
CA ALA A 65 18.71 14.25 2.62
C ALA A 65 19.70 13.54 1.69
N GLU A 66 20.26 12.41 2.13
CA GLU A 66 21.16 11.58 1.32
C GLU A 66 20.46 10.98 0.10
N VAL A 67 19.21 10.51 0.24
CA VAL A 67 18.37 10.12 -0.90
C VAL A 67 18.27 11.25 -1.93
N LYS A 68 18.01 12.49 -1.48
CA LYS A 68 17.86 13.64 -2.37
C LYS A 68 19.17 13.99 -3.06
N LYS A 69 20.31 13.95 -2.35
CA LYS A 69 21.64 14.14 -2.94
C LYS A 69 21.96 13.08 -3.99
N LYS A 70 21.52 11.84 -3.78
CA LYS A 70 21.71 10.72 -4.70
C LYS A 70 20.66 10.64 -5.83
N GLY A 71 19.63 11.49 -5.80
CA GLY A 71 18.56 11.47 -6.80
C GLY A 71 17.69 10.20 -6.78
N LEU A 72 17.67 9.45 -5.66
CA LEU A 72 16.94 8.19 -5.58
C LEU A 72 15.43 8.43 -5.51
N THR A 73 14.66 7.69 -6.31
CA THR A 73 13.20 7.80 -6.37
C THR A 73 12.55 6.41 -6.29
N GLY A 74 11.22 6.36 -6.23
CA GLY A 74 10.48 5.09 -6.21
C GLY A 74 10.93 4.13 -5.10
N ASP A 75 11.28 2.92 -5.52
CA ASP A 75 11.70 1.82 -4.65
C ASP A 75 13.13 1.99 -4.14
N ASP A 76 14.05 2.56 -4.94
CA ASP A 76 15.44 2.80 -4.52
C ASP A 76 15.50 3.71 -3.28
N ARG A 77 14.62 4.72 -3.24
CA ARG A 77 14.46 5.57 -2.04
C ARG A 77 14.08 4.74 -0.83
N TRP A 78 13.13 3.81 -0.97
CA TRP A 78 12.63 3.01 0.14
C TRP A 78 13.72 2.10 0.69
N PHE A 79 14.43 1.38 -0.18
CA PHE A 79 15.52 0.49 0.21
C PHE A 79 16.68 1.25 0.84
N PHE A 80 17.06 2.40 0.28
CA PHE A 80 18.10 3.23 0.88
C PHE A 80 17.72 3.71 2.28
N ILE A 81 16.49 4.20 2.48
CA ILE A 81 16.05 4.65 3.81
C ILE A 81 16.01 3.47 4.79
N SER A 82 15.58 2.27 4.36
CA SER A 82 15.60 1.08 5.22
C SER A 82 17.01 0.77 5.71
N GLY A 83 17.97 0.62 4.79
CA GLY A 83 19.35 0.33 5.15
C GLY A 83 20.00 1.45 5.97
N CYS A 84 19.67 2.72 5.68
CA CYS A 84 20.15 3.87 6.46
C CYS A 84 19.61 3.86 7.90
N MET A 85 18.36 3.44 8.10
CA MET A 85 17.75 3.36 9.43
C MET A 85 18.25 2.14 10.22
N GLU A 86 18.52 1.02 9.55
CA GLU A 86 18.99 -0.24 10.13
C GLU A 86 20.48 -0.24 10.48
N LYS A 87 21.31 0.51 9.76
CA LYS A 87 22.71 0.76 10.14
C LYS A 87 22.72 1.62 11.40
N ALA A 88 22.74 0.98 12.57
CA ALA A 88 22.93 1.62 13.87
C ALA A 88 24.32 2.26 13.94
#